data_AF-A0A0B5QFI0-F1
#
_entry.id   AF-A0A0B5QFI0-F1
#
_cell.length_a   1.000
_cell.length_b   1.000
_cell.length_c   1.000
_cell.angle_alpha   90.00
_cell.angle_beta   90.00
_cell.angle_gamma   90.00
#
_symmetry.space_group_name_H-M   'P 1'
#
loop_
_entity.id
_entity.type
_entity.pdbx_description
1 polymer ?
#
loop_
_entity_poly.entity_id
_entity_poly.type
_entity_poly.pdbx_seq_one_letter_code
_entity_poly.pdbx_strand_id
1 'polypeptide(L)'
;MKNYLMSISDSIISKQTFEEILQCNEETVEYGLKLSEENVKEIVEIRSEALSKNGRVEFGGGIIKQIISTFCDSPYISQYNYIETIEELIETFYYYKNETMEEIGDIELINLMKGYFDNECQGSLELLRYKYLDTIAHNIKYGFSDYLNVDGDEEL
;
A
#
# COMPACT_ATOMS: atom_id res chain seq x y z
N MET A 1 32.42 -7.93 -2.85
CA MET A 1 32.03 -9.29 -2.42
C MET A 1 30.51 -9.32 -2.33
N LYS A 2 29.83 -10.18 -3.10
CA LYS A 2 28.38 -10.40 -2.91
C LYS A 2 28.21 -10.97 -1.50
N ASN A 3 27.46 -10.27 -0.65
CA ASN A 3 27.24 -10.67 0.74
C ASN A 3 26.27 -11.86 0.76
N TYR A 4 26.82 -13.07 0.71
CA TYR A 4 26.08 -14.32 0.52
C TYR A 4 25.03 -14.56 1.60
N LEU A 5 25.29 -14.09 2.83
CA LEU A 5 24.33 -14.15 3.94
C LEU A 5 23.10 -13.28 3.69
N MET A 6 23.29 -12.10 3.11
CA MET A 6 22.22 -11.18 2.74
C MET A 6 21.36 -11.75 1.61
N SER A 7 22.00 -12.37 0.61
CA SER A 7 21.28 -13.06 -0.48
C SER A 7 20.45 -14.26 0.02
N ILE A 8 20.89 -14.96 1.06
CA ILE A 8 20.13 -16.08 1.65
C ILE A 8 18.97 -15.54 2.48
N SER A 9 19.17 -14.49 3.28
CA SER A 9 18.08 -13.86 4.03
C SER A 9 17.01 -13.31 3.11
N ASP A 10 17.40 -12.67 2.01
CA ASP A 10 16.48 -12.10 1.03
C ASP A 10 15.62 -13.22 0.41
N SER A 11 16.24 -14.33 0.01
CA SER A 11 15.51 -15.48 -0.56
C SER A 11 14.52 -16.12 0.44
N ILE A 12 14.88 -16.22 1.72
CA ILE A 12 14.00 -16.75 2.77
C ILE A 12 12.83 -15.78 3.00
N ILE A 13 13.10 -14.48 3.10
CA ILE A 13 12.08 -13.44 3.28
C ILE A 13 11.12 -13.42 2.09
N SER A 14 11.63 -13.49 0.86
CA SER A 14 10.79 -13.54 -0.34
C SER A 14 9.88 -14.77 -0.35
N LYS A 15 10.39 -15.95 0.05
CA LYS A 15 9.56 -17.15 0.14
C LYS A 15 8.47 -17.03 1.20
N GLN A 16 8.81 -16.54 2.39
CA GLN A 16 7.84 -16.32 3.46
C GLN A 16 6.76 -15.32 3.03
N THR A 17 7.19 -14.19 2.44
CA THR A 17 6.29 -13.16 1.91
C THR A 17 5.34 -13.74 0.87
N PHE A 18 5.86 -14.57 -0.04
CA PHE A 18 5.04 -15.24 -1.05
C PHE A 18 3.94 -16.10 -0.42
N GLU A 19 4.30 -16.94 0.57
CA GLU A 19 3.33 -17.80 1.27
C GLU A 19 2.26 -16.97 2.01
N GLU A 20 2.66 -15.89 2.68
CA GLU A 20 1.76 -14.99 3.41
C GLU A 20 0.77 -14.26 2.50
N ILE A 21 1.23 -13.77 1.34
CA ILE A 21 0.36 -13.11 0.36
C ILE A 21 -0.59 -14.12 -0.28
N LEU A 22 -0.09 -15.30 -0.68
CA LEU A 22 -0.93 -16.33 -1.30
C LEU A 22 -2.03 -16.81 -0.35
N GLN A 23 -1.75 -16.84 0.95
CA GLN A 23 -2.72 -17.20 1.99
C GLN A 23 -3.90 -16.21 2.05
N CYS A 24 -3.74 -14.95 1.63
CA CYS A 24 -4.83 -13.98 1.64
C CYS A 24 -6.04 -14.47 0.81
N ASN A 25 -5.81 -15.32 -0.19
CA ASN A 25 -6.88 -15.95 -0.97
C ASN A 25 -7.90 -16.74 -0.14
N GLU A 26 -7.54 -17.18 1.08
CA GLU A 26 -8.47 -17.87 2.00
C GLU A 26 -9.66 -16.95 2.36
N GLU A 27 -9.43 -15.64 2.43
CA GLU A 27 -10.43 -14.63 2.78
C GLU A 27 -10.93 -13.88 1.53
N THR A 28 -10.03 -13.48 0.63
CA THR A 28 -10.39 -12.58 -0.49
C THR A 28 -11.32 -13.22 -1.52
N VAL A 29 -11.37 -14.56 -1.56
CA VAL A 29 -12.25 -15.29 -2.51
C VAL A 29 -13.72 -15.05 -2.24
N GLU A 30 -14.10 -14.76 -0.99
CA GLU A 30 -15.49 -14.41 -0.61
C GLU A 30 -15.95 -13.10 -1.25
N TYR A 31 -14.99 -12.22 -1.57
CA TYR A 31 -15.19 -10.96 -2.30
C TYR A 31 -14.98 -11.11 -3.82
N GLY A 32 -14.77 -12.34 -4.31
CA GLY A 32 -14.54 -12.61 -5.73
C GLY A 32 -13.11 -12.28 -6.20
N LEU A 33 -12.15 -12.15 -5.28
CA LEU A 33 -10.77 -11.79 -5.55
C LEU A 33 -9.82 -12.95 -5.25
N LYS A 34 -8.96 -13.29 -6.22
CA LYS A 34 -7.98 -14.34 -6.08
C LYS A 34 -6.68 -14.01 -6.81
N LEU A 35 -5.57 -14.12 -6.10
CA LEU A 35 -4.21 -14.04 -6.63
C LEU A 35 -3.77 -15.42 -7.14
N SER A 36 -3.23 -15.47 -8.35
CA SER A 36 -2.46 -16.62 -8.80
C SER A 36 -1.05 -16.60 -8.22
N GLU A 37 -0.33 -17.72 -8.26
CA GLU A 37 1.09 -17.75 -7.87
C GLU A 37 1.92 -16.75 -8.67
N GLU A 38 1.59 -16.51 -9.95
CA GLU A 38 2.32 -15.53 -10.75
C GLU A 38 2.08 -14.11 -10.25
N ASN A 39 0.84 -13.78 -9.90
CA ASN A 39 0.54 -12.46 -9.35
C ASN A 39 1.23 -12.23 -8.01
N VAL A 40 1.38 -13.26 -7.19
CA VAL A 40 2.13 -13.14 -5.93
C VAL A 40 3.61 -12.84 -6.20
N LYS A 41 4.21 -13.39 -7.26
CA LYS A 41 5.59 -13.04 -7.64
C LYS A 41 5.70 -11.59 -8.06
N GLU A 42 4.78 -11.13 -8.91
CA GLU A 42 4.70 -9.73 -9.35
C GLU A 42 4.61 -8.78 -8.13
N ILE A 43 3.72 -9.07 -7.19
CA ILE A 43 3.58 -8.30 -5.94
C ILE A 43 4.87 -8.31 -5.09
N VAL A 44 5.56 -9.45 -4.97
CA VAL A 44 6.83 -9.55 -4.23
C VAL A 44 7.93 -8.73 -4.90
N GLU A 45 7.96 -8.67 -6.23
CA GLU A 45 8.88 -7.85 -7.01
C GLU A 45 8.58 -6.36 -6.82
N ILE A 46 7.34 -5.93 -7.01
CA ILE A 46 6.89 -4.54 -6.80
C ILE A 46 7.21 -4.07 -5.38
N ARG A 47 6.93 -4.90 -4.37
CA ARG A 47 7.31 -4.58 -2.99
C ARG A 47 8.82 -4.36 -2.86
N SER A 48 9.63 -5.23 -3.45
CA SER A 48 11.09 -5.14 -3.36
C SER A 48 11.61 -3.85 -4.00
N GLU A 49 11.04 -3.47 -5.15
CA GLU A 49 11.34 -2.22 -5.83
C GLU A 49 10.90 -1.00 -5.02
N ALA A 50 9.67 -1.02 -4.49
CA ALA A 50 9.12 0.06 -3.67
C ALA A 50 9.93 0.29 -2.39
N LEU A 51 10.33 -0.78 -1.69
CA LEU A 51 11.20 -0.70 -0.52
C LEU A 51 12.56 -0.09 -0.88
N SER A 52 13.18 -0.57 -1.96
CA SER A 52 14.48 -0.08 -2.44
C SER A 52 14.43 1.41 -2.82
N LYS A 53 13.43 1.81 -3.63
CA LYS A 53 13.20 3.20 -4.07
C LYS A 53 13.00 4.15 -2.89
N ASN A 54 12.38 3.67 -1.82
CA ASN A 54 12.07 4.44 -0.63
C ASN A 54 13.10 4.30 0.49
N GLY A 55 14.19 3.55 0.29
CA GLY A 55 15.25 3.35 1.28
C GLY A 55 14.82 2.56 2.52
N ARG A 56 13.84 1.66 2.39
CA ARG A 56 13.22 0.90 3.47
C ARG A 56 13.67 -0.56 3.49
N VAL A 57 13.62 -1.18 4.66
CA VAL A 57 13.83 -2.61 4.87
C VAL A 57 12.67 -3.15 5.70
N GLU A 58 12.01 -4.20 5.20
CA GLU A 58 10.90 -4.86 5.88
C GLU A 58 11.10 -6.37 5.89
N PHE A 59 10.70 -7.03 6.97
CA PHE A 59 10.73 -8.47 7.11
C PHE A 59 9.31 -9.03 6.96
N GLY A 60 9.11 -9.95 6.00
CA GLY A 60 7.80 -10.60 5.73
C GLY A 60 6.85 -9.75 4.86
N GLY A 61 5.63 -10.23 4.63
CA GLY A 61 4.59 -9.59 3.81
C GLY A 61 3.54 -8.82 4.62
N GLY A 62 3.88 -8.35 5.80
CA GLY A 62 2.93 -7.79 6.77
C GLY A 62 2.13 -6.60 6.23
N ILE A 63 2.80 -5.66 5.57
CA ILE A 63 2.14 -4.48 4.97
C ILE A 63 1.27 -4.89 3.78
N ILE A 64 1.77 -5.78 2.94
CA ILE A 64 1.05 -6.24 1.74
C ILE A 64 -0.23 -6.98 2.13
N LYS A 65 -0.15 -7.86 3.14
CA LYS A 65 -1.32 -8.54 3.70
C LYS A 65 -2.33 -7.55 4.26
N GLN A 66 -1.88 -6.50 4.95
CA GLN A 66 -2.76 -5.45 5.47
C GLN A 66 -3.45 -4.69 4.34
N ILE A 67 -2.73 -4.31 3.28
CA ILE A 67 -3.32 -3.67 2.09
C ILE A 67 -4.37 -4.60 1.46
N ILE A 68 -4.01 -5.85 1.18
CA ILE A 68 -4.94 -6.82 0.58
C ILE A 68 -6.20 -7.00 1.42
N SER A 69 -6.05 -7.24 2.73
CA SER A 69 -7.16 -7.45 3.64
C SER A 69 -8.03 -6.19 3.81
N THR A 70 -7.43 -5.00 3.81
CA THR A 70 -8.17 -3.73 3.97
C THR A 70 -8.92 -3.35 2.70
N PHE A 71 -8.41 -3.69 1.52
CA PHE A 71 -8.99 -3.29 0.25
C PHE A 71 -9.88 -4.35 -0.40
N CYS A 72 -9.88 -5.61 0.08
CA CYS A 72 -10.58 -6.71 -0.58
C CYS A 72 -12.09 -6.54 -0.69
N ASP A 73 -12.71 -5.71 0.16
CA ASP A 73 -14.13 -5.41 0.14
C ASP A 73 -14.48 -4.11 -0.61
N SER A 74 -13.49 -3.47 -1.28
CA SER A 74 -13.73 -2.23 -2.03
C SER A 74 -14.71 -2.46 -3.19
N PRO A 75 -15.74 -1.60 -3.34
CA PRO A 75 -16.66 -1.70 -4.47
C PRO A 75 -16.01 -1.32 -5.81
N TYR A 76 -14.79 -0.76 -5.81
CA TYR A 76 -14.04 -0.39 -7.01
C TYR A 76 -12.98 -1.41 -7.40
N ILE A 77 -12.83 -2.49 -6.62
CA ILE A 77 -11.88 -3.57 -6.91
C ILE A 77 -12.66 -4.81 -7.33
N SER A 78 -12.25 -5.36 -8.46
CA SER A 78 -12.75 -6.61 -9.02
C SER A 78 -11.57 -7.45 -9.48
N GLN A 79 -11.80 -8.73 -9.76
CA GLN A 79 -10.75 -9.60 -10.27
C GLN A 79 -10.03 -9.03 -11.52
N TYR A 80 -10.70 -8.20 -12.31
CA TYR A 80 -10.16 -7.60 -13.53
C TYR A 80 -9.02 -6.60 -13.25
N ASN A 81 -9.17 -5.75 -12.23
CA ASN A 81 -8.21 -4.69 -11.89
C ASN A 81 -7.45 -4.97 -10.59
N TYR A 82 -7.65 -6.14 -9.97
CA TYR A 82 -7.16 -6.44 -8.64
C TYR A 82 -5.63 -6.30 -8.51
N ILE A 83 -4.89 -6.91 -9.43
CA ILE A 83 -3.42 -6.93 -9.36
C ILE A 83 -2.84 -5.53 -9.53
N GLU A 84 -3.20 -4.86 -10.63
CA GLU A 84 -2.78 -3.49 -10.93
C GLU A 84 -3.09 -2.55 -9.77
N THR A 85 -4.29 -2.66 -9.18
CA THR A 85 -4.68 -1.84 -8.03
C THR A 85 -3.82 -2.11 -6.80
N ILE A 86 -3.56 -3.38 -6.47
CA ILE A 86 -2.73 -3.74 -5.30
C ILE A 86 -1.28 -3.27 -5.48
N GLU A 87 -0.71 -3.44 -6.67
CA GLU A 87 0.65 -2.99 -6.98
C GLU A 87 0.79 -1.47 -6.77
N GLU A 88 -0.14 -0.69 -7.33
CA GLU A 88 -0.14 0.75 -7.17
C GLU A 88 -0.38 1.20 -5.72
N LEU A 89 -1.22 0.49 -4.96
CA LEU A 89 -1.45 0.76 -3.53
C LEU A 89 -0.17 0.51 -2.71
N ILE A 90 0.60 -0.52 -3.04
CA ILE A 90 1.89 -0.82 -2.37
C ILE A 90 2.89 0.31 -2.60
N GLU A 91 3.04 0.74 -3.86
CA GLU A 91 3.91 1.86 -4.19
C GLU A 91 3.47 3.15 -3.49
N THR A 92 2.15 3.41 -3.51
CA THR A 92 1.53 4.57 -2.86
C THR A 92 1.81 4.56 -1.36
N PHE A 93 1.61 3.43 -0.69
CA PHE A 93 1.85 3.30 0.75
C PHE A 93 3.30 3.65 1.11
N TYR A 94 4.29 3.00 0.47
CA TYR A 94 5.69 3.23 0.84
C TYR A 94 6.18 4.64 0.49
N TYR A 95 5.65 5.23 -0.58
CA TYR A 95 5.92 6.62 -0.93
C TYR A 95 5.39 7.58 0.14
N TYR A 96 4.10 7.51 0.49
CA TYR A 96 3.52 8.44 1.46
C TYR A 96 3.96 8.16 2.89
N LYS A 97 4.40 6.95 3.22
CA LYS A 97 5.05 6.69 4.50
C LYS A 97 6.33 7.53 4.67
N ASN A 98 7.06 7.79 3.59
CA ASN A 98 8.20 8.73 3.58
C ASN A 98 7.74 10.20 3.58
N GLU A 99 6.81 10.57 2.71
CA GLU A 99 6.38 11.98 2.56
C GLU A 99 5.68 12.54 3.81
N THR A 100 5.05 11.67 4.60
CA THR A 100 4.45 12.01 5.90
C THR A 100 5.47 12.00 7.05
N MET A 101 6.76 11.83 6.77
CA MET A 101 7.85 11.82 7.77
C MET A 101 7.64 10.84 8.91
N GLU A 102 7.01 9.69 8.64
CA GLU A 102 6.65 8.68 9.64
C GLU A 102 5.59 9.11 10.68
N GLU A 103 5.00 10.31 10.56
CA GLU A 103 4.03 10.83 11.53
C GLU A 103 2.71 10.04 11.55
N ILE A 104 2.32 9.44 10.41
CA ILE A 104 1.15 8.56 10.30
C ILE A 104 1.57 7.10 10.47
N GLY A 105 0.91 6.34 11.36
CA GLY A 105 1.18 4.92 11.55
C GLY A 105 0.76 4.06 10.34
N ASP A 106 1.33 2.86 10.19
CA ASP A 106 1.06 1.99 9.02
C ASP A 106 -0.43 1.69 8.83
N ILE A 107 -1.09 1.24 9.91
CA ILE A 107 -2.53 0.91 9.91
C ILE A 107 -3.36 2.16 9.61
N GLU A 108 -2.97 3.31 10.14
CA GLU A 108 -3.66 4.58 9.95
C GLU A 108 -3.56 5.04 8.49
N LEU A 109 -2.36 4.98 7.91
CA LEU A 109 -2.14 5.34 6.51
C LEU A 109 -2.92 4.41 5.56
N ILE A 110 -2.93 3.10 5.81
CA ILE A 110 -3.68 2.14 4.98
C ILE A 110 -5.19 2.41 5.07
N ASN A 111 -5.72 2.65 6.26
CA ASN A 111 -7.14 2.98 6.45
C ASN A 111 -7.51 4.32 5.80
N LEU A 112 -6.62 5.31 5.88
CA LEU A 112 -6.80 6.60 5.25
C LEU A 112 -6.81 6.47 3.71
N MET A 113 -5.88 5.68 3.16
CA MET A 113 -5.85 5.38 1.73
C MET A 113 -7.16 4.72 1.28
N LYS A 114 -7.63 3.72 2.02
CA LYS A 114 -8.89 3.02 1.75
C LYS A 114 -10.10 3.96 1.85
N GLY A 115 -10.14 4.80 2.88
CA GLY A 115 -11.21 5.77 3.10
C GLY A 115 -11.39 6.70 1.90
N TYR A 116 -10.31 7.37 1.47
CA TYR A 116 -10.37 8.24 0.30
C TYR A 116 -10.62 7.48 -1.00
N PHE A 117 -9.99 6.31 -1.17
CA PHE A 117 -10.14 5.49 -2.37
C PHE A 117 -11.60 5.12 -2.61
N ASP A 118 -12.30 4.63 -1.58
CA ASP A 118 -13.69 4.19 -1.68
C ASP A 118 -14.71 5.34 -1.72
N ASN A 119 -14.39 6.48 -1.11
CA ASN A 119 -15.34 7.58 -1.03
C ASN A 119 -15.02 8.64 -2.08
N GLU A 120 -14.18 9.62 -1.74
CA GLU A 120 -14.00 10.83 -2.55
C GLU A 120 -13.27 10.58 -3.87
N CYS A 121 -12.45 9.52 -3.95
CA CYS A 121 -11.73 9.15 -5.17
C CYS A 121 -12.54 8.23 -6.08
N GLN A 122 -13.57 7.53 -5.55
CA GLN A 122 -14.38 6.56 -6.28
C GLN A 122 -13.54 5.57 -7.11
N GLY A 123 -12.51 4.99 -6.49
CA GLY A 123 -11.59 4.04 -7.12
C GLY A 123 -10.42 4.66 -7.89
N SER A 124 -10.30 5.99 -7.93
CA SER A 124 -9.19 6.67 -8.62
C SER A 124 -7.92 6.73 -7.76
N LEU A 125 -6.90 5.97 -8.15
CA LEU A 125 -5.58 6.03 -7.53
C LEU A 125 -4.84 7.35 -7.81
N GLU A 126 -5.11 7.99 -8.95
CA GLU A 126 -4.55 9.31 -9.26
C GLU A 126 -5.09 10.38 -8.30
N LEU A 127 -6.41 10.39 -8.04
CA LEU A 127 -6.98 11.31 -7.05
C LEU A 127 -6.45 11.02 -5.65
N LEU A 128 -6.36 9.73 -5.28
CA LEU A 128 -5.83 9.31 -3.99
C LEU A 128 -4.43 9.89 -3.76
N ARG A 129 -3.51 9.69 -4.72
CA ARG A 129 -2.13 10.18 -4.63
C ARG A 129 -2.10 11.71 -4.67
N TYR A 130 -2.47 12.28 -5.82
CA TYR A 130 -2.09 13.64 -6.16
C TYR A 130 -3.02 14.71 -5.59
N LYS A 131 -4.19 14.34 -5.06
CA LYS A 131 -5.09 15.27 -4.37
C LYS A 131 -5.07 15.04 -2.87
N TYR A 132 -5.40 13.83 -2.41
CA TYR A 132 -5.64 13.60 -0.98
C TYR A 132 -4.35 13.39 -0.20
N LEU A 133 -3.53 12.41 -0.60
CA LEU A 133 -2.29 12.09 0.12
C LEU A 133 -1.23 13.18 -0.02
N ASP A 134 -1.11 13.82 -1.18
CA ASP A 134 -0.22 14.98 -1.38
C ASP A 134 -0.58 16.15 -0.46
N THR A 135 -1.86 16.45 -0.30
CA THR A 135 -2.33 17.51 0.61
C THR A 135 -2.05 17.15 2.06
N ILE A 136 -2.29 15.90 2.47
CA ILE A 136 -1.99 15.44 3.83
C ILE A 136 -0.49 15.51 4.13
N ALA A 137 0.34 15.03 3.22
CA ALA A 137 1.80 15.10 3.37
C ALA A 137 2.29 16.55 3.43
N HIS A 138 1.71 17.43 2.60
CA HIS A 138 1.95 18.87 2.66
C HIS A 138 1.60 19.43 4.05
N ASN A 139 0.38 19.15 4.53
CA ASN A 139 -0.10 19.66 5.81
C ASN A 139 0.79 19.24 6.98
N ILE A 140 1.22 17.97 7.01
CA ILE A 140 2.18 17.46 8.01
C ILE A 140 3.50 18.21 7.92
N LYS A 141 4.07 18.32 6.71
CA LYS A 141 5.36 18.97 6.47
C LYS A 141 5.40 20.44 6.90
N TYR A 142 4.26 21.14 6.82
CA TYR A 142 4.13 22.54 7.22
C TYR A 142 3.53 22.73 8.62
N GLY A 143 3.22 21.64 9.35
CA GLY A 143 2.80 21.68 10.75
C GLY A 143 1.37 22.16 10.97
N PHE A 144 0.47 21.92 10.02
CA PHE A 144 -0.96 22.18 10.20
C PHE A 144 -1.54 21.25 11.27
N SER A 145 -2.28 21.80 12.23
CA SER A 145 -2.82 21.03 13.35
C SER A 145 -3.90 20.03 12.93
N ASP A 146 -4.67 20.36 11.89
CA ASP A 146 -5.63 19.46 11.26
C ASP A 146 -5.11 19.04 9.88
N TYR A 147 -4.16 18.12 9.89
CA TYR A 147 -3.50 17.71 8.64
C TYR A 147 -4.42 16.90 7.71
N LEU A 148 -5.57 16.44 8.19
CA LEU A 148 -6.59 15.73 7.42
C LEU A 148 -7.56 16.67 6.70
N ASN A 149 -7.47 17.99 6.93
CA ASN A 149 -8.25 18.95 6.18
C ASN A 149 -7.71 19.08 4.75
N VAL A 150 -8.33 18.34 3.83
CA VAL A 150 -7.93 18.28 2.41
C VAL A 150 -8.69 19.27 1.54
N ASP A 151 -9.84 19.76 2.00
CA ASP A 151 -10.65 20.70 1.23
C ASP A 151 -10.13 22.14 1.37
N GLY A 152 -9.22 22.38 2.33
CA GLY A 152 -8.86 23.73 2.75
C GLY A 152 -10.06 24.39 3.41
N ASP A 153 -9.83 25.23 4.41
CA ASP A 153 -10.94 26.04 4.89
C ASP A 153 -11.44 26.92 3.73
N GLU A 154 -12.57 26.57 3.12
CA GLU A 154 -13.49 27.58 2.58
C GLU A 154 -13.99 28.37 3.80
N GLU A 155 -13.15 29.27 4.33
CA GLU A 155 -13.63 30.37 5.15
C GLU A 155 -14.58 31.20 4.27
N LEU A 156 -15.88 30.91 4.38
CA LEU A 156 -16.96 31.78 3.93
C LEU A 156 -17.03 33.07 4.76
#